data_AF-A0A969N6P3-F1
#
_entry.id   AF-A0A969N6P3-F1
#
_cell.length_a   1.000
_cell.length_b   1.000
_cell.length_c   1.000
_cell.angle_alpha   90.00
_cell.angle_beta   90.00
_cell.angle_gamma   90.00
#
_symmetry.space_group_name_H-M   'P 1'
#
loop_
_entity.id
_entity.type
_entity.pdbx_description
1 polymer ?
#
loop_
_entity_poly.entity_id
_entity_poly.type
_entity_poly.pdbx_seq_one_letter_code
_entity_poly.pdbx_strand_id
1 'polypeptide(L)'
;MQPVARISWITALILGCQVLSPTLPVLSASPSADRFLDSSAKETTRTTNQSSVLRVGIKPIEPFVFVTDAQPYGYSIDLWQAIEPHLDQSTQFVAYDSVPELLAAIREGQVD
;
A
#
# COMPACT_ATOMS: atom_id res chain seq x y z
N MET A 1 23.91 -16.56 -34.24
CA MET A 1 23.70 -17.99 -33.95
C MET A 1 23.09 -18.11 -32.56
N GLN A 2 21.85 -18.62 -32.55
CA GLN A 2 21.01 -19.20 -31.48
C GLN A 2 21.13 -18.75 -29.99
N PRO A 3 20.00 -18.43 -29.33
CA PRO A 3 19.85 -18.32 -27.87
C PRO A 3 19.64 -19.71 -27.24
N VAL A 4 19.94 -19.88 -25.94
CA VAL A 4 19.63 -21.12 -25.23
C VAL A 4 18.85 -20.82 -23.94
N ALA A 5 17.53 -21.01 -24.03
CA ALA A 5 16.67 -21.27 -22.90
C ALA A 5 17.02 -22.62 -22.27
N ARG A 6 17.07 -22.70 -20.94
CA ARG A 6 16.97 -23.98 -20.22
C ARG A 6 16.19 -23.82 -18.94
N ILE A 7 14.88 -24.09 -19.06
CA ILE A 7 14.00 -24.50 -17.98
C ILE A 7 14.31 -25.98 -17.70
N SER A 8 14.70 -26.26 -16.47
CA SER A 8 14.86 -27.56 -15.79
C SER A 8 15.07 -27.14 -14.33
N TRP A 9 14.54 -27.73 -13.27
CA TRP A 9 14.49 -29.14 -12.91
C TRP A 9 13.26 -29.39 -12.01
N ILE A 10 12.47 -30.39 -12.37
CA ILE A 10 11.49 -31.04 -11.51
C ILE A 10 12.19 -32.22 -10.84
N THR A 11 12.22 -32.23 -9.50
CA THR A 11 12.32 -33.41 -8.62
C THR A 11 12.42 -32.86 -7.19
N ALA A 12 11.93 -33.46 -6.11
CA ALA A 12 11.01 -34.54 -5.79
C ALA A 12 11.14 -34.68 -4.26
N LEU A 13 10.14 -35.29 -3.64
CA LEU A 13 10.26 -35.97 -2.35
C LEU A 13 10.66 -35.12 -1.14
N ILE A 14 9.67 -34.69 -0.36
CA ILE A 14 9.82 -34.73 1.10
C ILE A 14 8.74 -35.68 1.63
N LEU A 15 9.17 -36.93 1.78
CA LEU A 15 8.47 -37.99 2.50
C LEU A 15 8.92 -37.90 3.97
N GLY A 16 7.96 -37.82 4.89
CA GLY A 16 8.10 -38.35 6.25
C GLY A 16 8.57 -37.37 7.33
N CYS A 17 7.62 -36.89 8.13
CA CYS A 17 7.79 -36.86 9.59
C CYS A 17 6.45 -37.02 10.29
N GLN A 18 6.33 -38.14 10.98
CA GLN A 18 5.38 -38.47 12.04
C GLN A 18 5.30 -37.33 13.07
N VAL A 19 4.13 -37.02 13.64
CA VAL A 19 3.88 -37.20 15.09
C VAL A 19 2.38 -37.24 15.39
N LEU A 20 2.01 -38.31 16.07
CA LEU A 20 0.77 -38.59 16.81
C LEU A 20 0.46 -37.46 17.81
N SER A 21 -0.77 -36.96 17.87
CA SER A 21 -1.25 -36.13 18.99
C SER A 21 -2.57 -36.67 19.55
N PRO A 22 -2.68 -36.87 20.88
CA PRO A 22 -3.83 -37.47 21.52
C PRO A 22 -4.99 -36.48 21.71
N THR A 23 -6.19 -37.02 21.55
CA THR A 23 -7.50 -36.44 21.86
C THR A 23 -7.59 -36.06 23.34
N LEU A 24 -7.85 -34.80 23.64
CA LEU A 24 -8.29 -34.39 24.98
C LEU A 24 -9.83 -34.32 25.04
N PRO A 25 -10.44 -34.73 26.17
CA PRO A 25 -11.87 -34.72 26.34
C PRO A 25 -12.42 -33.30 26.52
N VAL A 26 -13.56 -33.07 25.88
CA VAL A 26 -14.42 -31.91 26.09
C VAL A 26 -15.11 -32.04 27.45
N LEU A 27 -15.12 -30.98 28.27
CA LEU A 27 -16.07 -30.86 29.38
C LEU A 27 -16.46 -29.41 29.65
N SER A 28 -17.69 -29.10 29.22
CA SER A 28 -18.73 -28.33 29.91
C SER A 28 -18.40 -26.93 30.47
N ALA A 29 -18.84 -25.95 29.69
CA ALA A 29 -19.76 -24.85 30.06
C ALA A 29 -19.56 -24.10 31.39
N SER A 30 -19.37 -22.78 31.26
CA SER A 30 -20.24 -21.83 31.98
C SER A 30 -20.49 -20.59 31.10
N PRO A 31 -21.77 -20.17 30.94
CA PRO A 31 -22.17 -19.06 30.09
C PRO A 31 -22.14 -17.75 30.88
N SER A 32 -21.54 -16.72 30.31
CA SER A 32 -21.89 -15.34 30.61
C SER A 32 -21.85 -14.57 29.30
N ALA A 33 -22.98 -14.65 28.62
CA ALA A 33 -23.42 -13.62 27.70
C ALA A 33 -23.38 -12.27 28.46
N ASP A 34 -22.77 -11.25 27.88
CA ASP A 34 -23.59 -10.27 27.20
C ASP A 34 -22.75 -9.20 26.49
N ARG A 35 -23.16 -8.94 25.26
CA ARG A 35 -23.17 -7.61 24.61
C ARG A 35 -21.83 -6.90 24.41
N PHE A 36 -21.11 -7.31 23.38
CA PHE A 36 -20.55 -6.33 22.45
C PHE A 36 -20.72 -6.82 21.00
N LEU A 37 -21.97 -7.12 20.64
CA LEU A 37 -22.45 -7.14 19.26
C LEU A 37 -23.06 -5.76 18.99
N ASP A 38 -22.23 -4.82 18.54
CA ASP A 38 -22.55 -3.89 17.44
C ASP A 38 -21.41 -2.89 17.31
N SER A 39 -20.31 -3.35 16.72
CA SER A 39 -19.55 -2.44 15.86
C SER A 39 -19.64 -3.09 14.50
N SER A 40 -20.79 -2.88 13.86
CA SER A 40 -20.97 -2.96 12.42
C SER A 40 -19.63 -2.76 11.74
N ALA A 41 -19.06 -3.87 11.29
CA ALA A 41 -17.95 -3.90 10.38
C ALA A 41 -18.34 -3.03 9.19
N LYS A 42 -17.93 -1.75 9.23
CA LYS A 42 -17.59 -1.00 8.03
C LYS A 42 -16.30 -1.65 7.53
N GLU A 43 -16.45 -2.87 7.04
CA GLU A 43 -15.54 -3.43 6.06
C GLU A 43 -15.69 -2.54 4.83
N THR A 44 -15.03 -1.38 4.88
CA THR A 44 -14.70 -0.62 3.69
C THR A 44 -13.83 -1.57 2.89
N THR A 45 -14.46 -2.35 2.03
CA THR A 45 -13.82 -3.01 0.90
C THR A 45 -13.09 -1.90 0.14
N ARG A 46 -11.80 -1.72 0.48
CA ARG A 46 -10.86 -0.99 -0.34
C ARG A 46 -10.72 -1.87 -1.56
N THR A 47 -11.59 -1.66 -2.55
CA THR A 47 -11.45 -2.25 -3.88
C THR A 47 -9.99 -2.08 -4.24
N THR A 48 -9.25 -3.18 -4.37
CA THR A 48 -7.88 -3.23 -4.86
C THR A 48 -7.95 -2.79 -6.31
N ASN A 49 -8.04 -1.47 -6.46
CA ASN A 49 -8.30 -0.77 -7.69
C ASN A 49 -6.95 -0.64 -8.39
N GLN A 50 -6.98 -0.89 -9.70
CA GLN A 50 -5.88 -0.77 -10.65
C GLN A 50 -4.83 0.26 -10.20
N SER A 51 -3.55 -0.15 -10.19
CA SER A 51 -2.40 0.70 -9.85
C SER A 51 -2.55 2.06 -10.54
N SER A 52 -3.05 3.03 -9.79
CA SER A 52 -3.39 4.36 -10.28
C SER A 52 -2.29 5.30 -9.83
N VAL A 53 -1.99 6.29 -10.65
CA VAL A 53 -1.01 7.31 -10.32
C VAL A 53 -1.65 8.30 -9.36
N LEU A 54 -1.07 8.50 -8.18
CA LEU A 54 -1.41 9.56 -7.23
C LEU A 54 -0.70 10.84 -7.65
N ARG A 55 -1.46 11.88 -8.00
CA ARG A 55 -0.93 13.17 -8.44
C ARG A 55 -0.84 14.10 -7.23
N VAL A 56 0.36 14.28 -6.72
CA VAL A 56 0.61 15.11 -5.54
C VAL A 56 0.95 16.53 -5.99
N GLY A 57 0.08 17.47 -5.64
CA GLY A 57 0.34 18.88 -5.86
C GLY A 57 1.39 19.43 -4.88
N ILE A 58 2.43 20.07 -5.40
CA ILE A 58 3.52 20.66 -4.62
C ILE A 58 3.65 22.15 -4.90
N LYS A 59 4.05 22.92 -3.89
CA LYS A 59 4.45 24.32 -4.06
C LYS A 59 5.94 24.43 -3.71
N PRO A 60 6.79 25.01 -4.58
CA PRO A 60 8.18 25.28 -4.23
C PRO A 60 8.24 26.13 -2.96
N ILE A 61 8.94 25.63 -1.95
CA ILE A 61 9.20 26.33 -0.70
C ILE A 61 10.45 25.72 -0.07
N GLU A 62 11.57 26.41 -0.23
CA GLU A 62 12.83 25.97 0.35
C GLU A 62 12.80 26.08 1.88
N PRO A 63 13.37 25.12 2.61
CA PRO A 63 14.14 23.95 2.14
C PRO A 63 13.32 22.66 1.97
N PHE A 64 11.99 22.75 1.93
CA PHE A 64 11.09 21.58 1.93
C PHE A 64 10.86 21.00 0.54
N VAL A 65 10.74 21.87 -0.46
CA VAL A 65 10.54 21.50 -1.86
C VAL A 65 11.35 22.43 -2.76
N PHE A 66 12.31 21.85 -3.46
CA PHE A 66 13.06 22.44 -4.54
C PHE A 66 12.52 21.89 -5.86
N VAL A 67 12.43 22.71 -6.90
CA VAL A 67 12.01 22.29 -8.25
C VAL A 67 13.18 22.52 -9.22
N THR A 68 13.46 21.50 -10.03
CA THR A 68 14.48 21.52 -11.09
C THR A 68 13.87 20.98 -12.37
N ASP A 69 14.61 21.10 -13.48
CA ASP A 69 14.19 20.56 -14.78
C ASP A 69 14.07 19.02 -14.79
N ALA A 70 14.69 18.32 -13.83
CA ALA A 70 14.69 16.86 -13.76
C ALA A 70 13.55 16.32 -12.90
N GLN A 71 13.55 16.65 -11.61
CA GLN A 71 12.57 16.17 -10.64
C GLN A 71 12.57 17.10 -9.41
N PRO A 72 11.43 17.34 -8.76
CA PRO A 72 11.41 17.99 -7.46
C PRO A 72 12.14 17.15 -6.40
N TYR A 73 12.75 17.80 -5.42
CA TYR A 73 13.43 17.15 -4.30
C TYR A 73 13.29 17.97 -3.01
N GLY A 74 13.69 17.40 -1.87
CA GLY A 74 13.63 18.05 -0.56
C GLY A 74 12.79 17.25 0.42
N TYR A 75 12.74 17.73 1.66
CA TYR A 75 12.15 16.97 2.77
C TYR A 75 10.73 16.46 2.48
N SER A 76 9.85 17.29 1.93
CA SER A 76 8.47 16.88 1.65
C SER A 76 8.39 15.86 0.50
N ILE A 77 9.31 15.91 -0.47
CA ILE A 77 9.37 14.94 -1.56
C ILE A 77 9.87 13.59 -1.03
N ASP A 78 10.90 13.60 -0.18
CA ASP A 78 11.45 12.40 0.43
C ASP A 78 10.39 11.66 1.25
N LEU A 79 9.51 12.39 1.94
CA LEU A 79 8.37 11.80 2.67
C LEU A 79 7.38 11.10 1.74
N TRP A 80 6.99 11.73 0.63
CA TRP A 80 6.07 11.12 -0.33
C TRP A 80 6.68 9.87 -0.97
N GLN A 81 7.97 9.92 -1.31
CA GLN A 81 8.70 8.76 -1.83
C GLN A 81 8.86 7.65 -0.79
N ALA A 82 9.03 7.99 0.49
CA ALA A 82 9.11 7.00 1.56
C ALA A 82 7.78 6.29 1.82
N ILE A 83 6.64 6.94 1.56
CA ILE A 83 5.33 6.30 1.71
C ILE A 83 4.84 5.59 0.45
N GLU A 84 5.36 5.93 -0.73
CA GLU A 84 4.96 5.32 -2.01
C GLU A 84 4.97 3.78 -1.99
N PRO A 85 5.96 3.06 -1.41
CA PRO A 85 5.93 1.60 -1.32
C PRO A 85 4.80 1.02 -0.46
N HIS A 86 4.17 1.86 0.37
CA HIS A 86 3.03 1.52 1.22
C HIS A 86 1.69 1.93 0.59
N LEU A 87 1.74 2.62 -0.54
CA LEU A 87 0.60 2.93 -1.39
C LEU A 87 0.60 1.93 -2.55
N ASP A 88 -0.54 1.33 -2.88
CA ASP A 88 -0.69 0.52 -4.10
C ASP A 88 -0.74 1.42 -5.37
N GLN A 89 -0.08 2.58 -5.33
CA GLN A 89 -0.16 3.69 -6.28
C GLN A 89 1.22 4.33 -6.44
N SER A 90 1.59 4.67 -7.67
CA SER A 90 2.81 5.44 -7.93
C SER A 90 2.56 6.93 -7.74
N THR A 91 3.58 7.69 -7.33
CA THR A 91 3.43 9.14 -7.07
C THR A 91 3.96 9.97 -8.25
N GLN A 92 3.18 10.95 -8.68
CA GLN A 92 3.61 11.98 -9.64
C GLN A 92 3.45 13.36 -9.02
N PHE A 93 4.48 14.20 -9.10
CA PHE A 93 4.43 15.54 -8.55
C PHE A 93 4.02 16.57 -9.60
N VAL A 94 3.12 17.49 -9.22
CA VAL A 94 2.66 18.61 -10.05
C VAL A 94 2.96 19.90 -9.31
N ALA A 95 3.80 20.76 -9.88
CA ALA A 95 4.19 22.02 -9.25
C ALA A 95 3.15 23.12 -9.52
N TYR A 96 2.88 23.92 -8.49
CA TYR A 96 2.02 25.10 -8.53
C TYR A 96 2.77 26.30 -7.97
N ASP A 97 2.50 27.49 -8.51
CA ASP A 97 3.19 28.72 -8.11
C ASP A 97 2.63 29.29 -6.81
N SER A 98 1.36 29.02 -6.54
CA SER A 98 0.64 29.60 -5.40
C SER A 98 -0.23 28.58 -4.66
N VAL A 99 -0.45 28.83 -3.36
CA VAL A 99 -1.36 28.00 -2.54
C VAL A 99 -2.80 28.05 -3.07
N PRO A 100 -3.37 29.20 -3.48
CA PRO A 100 -4.72 29.24 -4.03
C PRO A 100 -4.90 28.35 -5.27
N GLU A 101 -3.91 28.33 -6.16
CA GLU A 101 -3.92 27.50 -7.37
C GLU A 101 -3.88 26.01 -7.03
N LEU A 102 -2.99 25.61 -6.12
CA LEU A 102 -2.93 24.23 -5.62
C LEU A 102 -4.28 23.80 -4.99
N LEU A 103 -4.90 24.65 -4.18
CA LEU A 103 -6.20 24.35 -3.56
C LEU A 103 -7.35 24.29 -4.59
N ALA A 104 -7.29 25.09 -5.66
CA ALA A 104 -8.23 24.98 -6.77
C ALA A 104 -8.06 23.65 -7.50
N ALA A 105 -6.81 23.24 -7.78
CA ALA A 105 -6.50 21.98 -8.43
C ALA A 105 -6.98 20.75 -7.64
N ILE A 106 -6.86 20.77 -6.30
CA ILE A 106 -7.41 19.73 -5.42
C ILE A 106 -8.94 19.67 -5.55
N ARG A 107 -9.61 20.83 -5.50
CA ARG A 107 -11.08 20.91 -5.60
C ARG A 107 -11.60 20.41 -6.95
N GLU A 108 -10.84 20.64 -8.01
CA GLU A 108 -11.15 20.25 -9.38
C GLU A 108 -10.73 18.80 -9.69
N GLY A 109 -10.04 18.10 -8.77
CA GLY A 109 -9.59 16.73 -8.95
C GLY A 109 -8.41 16.57 -9.93
N GLN A 110 -7.69 17.66 -10.20
CA GLN A 110 -6.47 17.65 -11.03
C GLN A 110 -5.29 17.01 -10.30
N VAL A 111 -5.28 17.17 -8.97
CA VAL A 111 -4.39 16.52 -8.01
C VAL A 111 -5.20 15.92 -6.87
N ASP A 112 -4.60 14.96 -6.19
CA ASP A 112 -5.22 14.10 -5.18
C ASP A 112 -4.87 14.53 -3.73
#